data_AF-A0A8T1SDH7-F1
#
_entry.id   AF-A0A8T1SDH7-F1
#
_cell.length_a   1.000
_cell.length_b   1.000
_cell.length_c   1.000
_cell.angle_alpha   90.00
_cell.angle_beta   90.00
_cell.angle_gamma   90.00
#
_symmetry.space_group_name_H-M   'P 1'
#
loop_
_entity.id
_entity.type
_entity.pdbx_description
1 polymer ?
#
loop_
_entity_poly.entity_id
_entity_poly.type
_entity_poly.pdbx_seq_one_letter_code
_entity_poly.pdbx_strand_id
1 'polypeptide(L)'
;MRQDLNGELSRRIRAGWGAFNSIKDVLKGKIDKTTRKNIFNSAVLPAMLYGSETWALTKREEQRLLVAKRAMERAMLGISLLDRIPNEIIREHSGVKDIVMESKHNKMRWAGHTARLTDNGWTAIIAEWYP
;
A
#
# COMPACT_ATOMS: atom_id res chain seq x y z
N MET A 1 -22.12 4.87 9.58
CA MET A 1 -22.06 4.75 8.10
C MET A 1 -20.87 3.87 7.75
N ARG A 2 -21.06 2.62 7.29
CA ARG A 2 -19.94 1.84 6.71
C ARG A 2 -19.49 2.59 5.46
N GLN A 3 -18.37 3.30 5.51
CA GLN A 3 -17.70 3.77 4.30
C GLN A 3 -17.58 2.57 3.35
N ASP A 4 -17.91 2.74 2.07
CA ASP A 4 -17.72 1.70 1.06
C ASP A 4 -16.22 1.46 0.84
N LEU A 5 -15.62 0.72 1.77
CA LEU A 5 -14.22 0.34 1.78
C LEU A 5 -13.87 -0.46 0.52
N ASN A 6 -14.83 -1.22 -0.02
CA ASN A 6 -14.61 -1.98 -1.25
C ASN A 6 -14.44 -1.06 -2.47
N GLY A 7 -15.28 -0.03 -2.59
CA GLY A 7 -15.13 1.02 -3.60
C GLY A 7 -13.82 1.78 -3.43
N GLU A 8 -13.47 2.15 -2.21
CA GLU A 8 -12.22 2.87 -1.92
C GLU A 8 -10.97 2.05 -2.26
N LEU A 9 -10.89 0.80 -1.81
CA LEU A 9 -9.77 -0.09 -2.14
C LEU A 9 -9.64 -0.29 -3.65
N SER A 10 -10.75 -0.35 -4.37
CA SER A 10 -10.74 -0.45 -5.83
C SER A 10 -10.16 0.81 -6.47
N ARG A 11 -10.47 2.00 -5.96
CA ARG A 11 -9.86 3.26 -6.40
C ARG A 11 -8.35 3.28 -6.13
N ARG A 12 -7.92 2.84 -4.94
CA ARG A 12 -6.51 2.83 -4.54
C ARG A 12 -5.67 1.81 -5.29
N ILE A 13 -6.22 0.63 -5.58
CA ILE A 13 -5.58 -0.35 -6.45
C ILE A 13 -5.39 0.23 -7.86
N ARG A 14 -6.40 0.91 -8.41
CA ARG A 14 -6.27 1.60 -9.70
C ARG A 14 -5.23 2.73 -9.65
N ALA A 15 -5.20 3.52 -8.58
CA ALA A 15 -4.19 4.56 -8.39
C ALA A 15 -2.77 3.97 -8.33
N GLY A 16 -2.59 2.86 -7.61
CA GLY A 16 -1.33 2.11 -7.59
C GLY A 16 -0.92 1.61 -8.97
N TRP A 17 -1.84 1.04 -9.75
CA TRP A 17 -1.57 0.65 -11.13
C TRP A 17 -1.25 1.85 -12.03
N GLY A 18 -1.93 2.98 -11.85
CA GLY A 18 -1.64 4.22 -12.57
C GLY A 18 -0.22 4.71 -12.28
N ALA A 19 0.16 4.77 -11.00
CA ALA A 19 1.52 5.11 -10.57
C ALA A 19 2.54 4.10 -11.11
N PHE A 20 2.27 2.79 -11.04
CA PHE A 20 3.16 1.78 -11.59
C PHE A 20 3.37 1.94 -13.10
N ASN A 21 2.27 2.15 -13.84
CA ASN A 21 2.30 2.24 -15.29
C ASN A 21 3.04 3.48 -15.80
N SER A 22 3.03 4.59 -15.06
CA SER A 22 3.77 5.79 -15.43
C SER A 22 5.29 5.64 -15.32
N ILE A 23 5.77 4.73 -14.45
CA ILE A 23 7.20 4.46 -14.25
C ILE A 23 7.62 3.04 -14.68
N LYS A 24 6.75 2.32 -15.41
CA LYS A 24 6.93 0.90 -15.73
C LYS A 24 8.22 0.62 -16.49
N ASP A 25 8.63 1.52 -17.38
CA ASP A 25 9.78 1.33 -18.26
C ASP A 25 11.08 1.43 -17.45
N VAL A 26 11.11 2.29 -16.44
CA VAL A 26 12.21 2.38 -15.47
C VAL A 26 12.25 1.15 -14.59
N LEU A 27 11.10 0.74 -14.04
CA LEU A 27 10.99 -0.42 -13.15
C LEU A 27 11.41 -1.73 -13.82
N LYS A 28 11.04 -1.93 -15.09
CA LYS A 28 11.42 -3.11 -15.90
C LYS A 28 12.80 -2.98 -16.55
N GLY A 29 13.40 -1.80 -16.49
CA GLY A 29 14.72 -1.53 -17.07
C GLY A 29 15.87 -2.15 -16.29
N LYS A 30 17.09 -1.97 -16.83
CA LYS A 30 18.35 -2.37 -16.21
C LYS A 30 18.75 -1.40 -15.10
N ILE A 31 18.13 -1.55 -13.94
CA ILE A 31 18.47 -0.81 -12.71
C ILE A 31 18.79 -1.77 -11.56
N ASP A 32 19.55 -1.28 -10.60
CA ASP A 32 19.87 -2.03 -9.39
C ASP A 32 18.60 -2.39 -8.60
N LYS A 33 18.62 -3.56 -7.94
CA LYS A 33 17.49 -4.08 -7.16
C LYS A 33 17.07 -3.13 -6.05
N THR A 34 18.02 -2.52 -5.34
CA THR A 34 17.76 -1.59 -4.24
C THR A 34 17.08 -0.33 -4.76
N THR A 35 17.57 0.21 -5.87
CA THR A 35 16.99 1.39 -6.51
C THR A 35 15.57 1.11 -6.98
N ARG A 36 15.35 -0.03 -7.67
CA ARG A 36 14.03 -0.47 -8.13
C ARG A 36 13.02 -0.59 -6.97
N LYS A 37 13.42 -1.26 -5.89
CA LYS A 37 12.65 -1.39 -4.65
C LYS A 37 12.27 -0.01 -4.10
N ASN A 38 13.24 0.90 -4.01
CA ASN A 38 13.02 2.21 -3.42
C ASN A 38 12.04 3.04 -4.24
N ILE A 39 12.15 3.02 -5.57
CA ILE A 39 11.21 3.67 -6.49
C ILE A 39 9.79 3.11 -6.30
N PHE A 40 9.65 1.79 -6.23
CA PHE A 40 8.34 1.17 -6.00
C PHE A 40 7.76 1.61 -4.65
N ASN A 41 8.57 1.58 -3.60
CA ASN A 41 8.16 1.94 -2.24
C ASN A 41 7.82 3.43 -2.09
N SER A 42 8.39 4.32 -2.90
CA SER A 42 8.16 5.76 -2.83
C SER A 42 7.03 6.26 -3.75
N ALA A 43 6.78 5.58 -4.87
CA ALA A 43 5.77 6.01 -5.84
C ALA A 43 4.48 5.17 -5.80
N VAL A 44 4.62 3.84 -5.81
CA VAL A 44 3.48 2.92 -5.98
C VAL A 44 2.79 2.63 -4.66
N LEU A 45 3.56 2.28 -3.62
CA LEU A 45 2.98 1.96 -2.31
C LEU A 45 2.19 3.13 -1.71
N PRO A 46 2.66 4.39 -1.73
CA PRO A 46 1.89 5.50 -1.18
C PRO A 46 0.60 5.75 -1.97
N ALA A 47 0.61 5.57 -3.29
CA ALA A 47 -0.59 5.67 -4.12
C ALA A 47 -1.65 4.62 -3.73
N MET A 48 -1.20 3.39 -3.41
CA MET A 48 -2.06 2.31 -2.94
C MET A 48 -2.54 2.48 -1.49
N LEU A 49 -1.77 3.17 -0.64
CA LEU A 49 -2.01 3.29 0.80
C LEU A 49 -2.52 4.67 1.24
N TYR A 50 -2.81 5.57 0.30
CA TYR A 50 -3.39 6.86 0.64
C TYR A 50 -4.73 6.66 1.37
N GLY A 51 -4.86 7.27 2.55
CA GLY A 51 -6.06 7.13 3.40
C GLY A 51 -6.12 5.83 4.21
N SER A 52 -5.06 5.00 4.19
CA SER A 52 -5.01 3.73 4.94
C SER A 52 -5.13 3.87 6.45
N GLU A 53 -4.91 5.07 6.98
CA GLU A 53 -5.06 5.41 8.40
C GLU A 53 -6.51 5.26 8.88
N THR A 54 -7.48 5.50 7.99
CA THR A 54 -8.91 5.44 8.32
C THR A 54 -9.55 4.07 8.03
N TRP A 55 -8.81 3.16 7.38
CA TRP A 55 -9.37 1.87 6.98
C TRP A 55 -9.51 0.89 8.16
N ALA A 56 -10.64 0.19 8.19
CA ALA A 56 -10.87 -0.97 9.04
C ALA A 56 -10.79 -2.23 8.17
N LEU A 57 -9.57 -2.62 7.81
CA LEU A 57 -9.33 -3.76 6.91
C LEU A 57 -9.67 -5.11 7.57
N THR A 58 -10.49 -5.89 6.90
CA THR A 58 -10.68 -7.33 7.12
C THR A 58 -9.61 -8.14 6.39
N LYS A 59 -9.51 -9.44 6.71
CA LYS A 59 -8.60 -10.36 6.00
C LYS A 59 -8.83 -10.42 4.49
N ARG A 60 -10.10 -10.31 4.07
CA ARG A 60 -10.46 -10.30 2.64
C ARG A 60 -9.87 -9.07 1.93
N GLU A 61 -9.90 -7.92 2.59
CA GLU A 61 -9.43 -6.66 2.03
C GLU A 61 -7.90 -6.55 2.05
N GLU A 62 -7.25 -7.02 3.13
CA GLU A 62 -5.79 -7.22 3.18
C GLU A 62 -5.34 -8.08 1.98
N GLN A 63 -6.05 -9.18 1.71
CA GLN A 63 -5.73 -10.07 0.59
C GLN A 63 -5.90 -9.40 -0.78
N ARG A 64 -6.91 -8.53 -0.97
CA ARG A 64 -7.08 -7.77 -2.22
C ARG A 64 -5.88 -6.86 -2.50
N LEU A 65 -5.39 -6.14 -1.48
CA LEU A 65 -4.20 -5.30 -1.58
C LEU A 65 -2.94 -6.13 -1.89
N LEU A 66 -2.78 -7.28 -1.23
CA LEU A 66 -1.67 -8.20 -1.46
C LEU A 66 -1.66 -8.75 -2.88
N VAL A 67 -2.81 -9.18 -3.41
CA VAL A 67 -2.92 -9.68 -4.79
C VAL A 67 -2.53 -8.61 -5.80
N ALA A 68 -3.03 -7.38 -5.63
CA ALA A 68 -2.67 -6.27 -6.50
C ALA A 68 -1.16 -5.97 -6.47
N LYS A 69 -0.55 -5.87 -5.27
CA LYS A 69 0.89 -5.67 -5.10
C LYS A 69 1.69 -6.77 -5.79
N ARG A 70 1.35 -8.04 -5.55
CA ARG A 70 2.06 -9.21 -6.12
C ARG A 70 1.99 -9.24 -7.65
N ALA A 71 0.88 -8.79 -8.23
CA ALA A 71 0.75 -8.67 -9.67
C ALA A 71 1.69 -7.59 -10.23
N MET A 72 1.83 -6.45 -9.54
CA MET A 72 2.80 -5.41 -9.91
C MET A 72 4.25 -5.88 -9.71
N GLU A 73 4.56 -6.62 -8.64
CA GLU A 73 5.88 -7.22 -8.41
C GLU A 73 6.28 -8.19 -9.52
N ARG A 74 5.35 -9.06 -9.94
CA ARG A 74 5.57 -9.95 -11.08
C ARG A 74 5.83 -9.18 -12.37
N ALA A 75 5.00 -8.19 -12.66
CA ALA A 75 5.17 -7.35 -13.84
C ALA A 75 6.52 -6.63 -13.83
N MET A 76 6.94 -6.11 -12.67
CA MET A 76 8.22 -5.45 -12.46
C MET A 76 9.41 -6.37 -12.72
N LEU A 77 9.32 -7.63 -12.29
CA LEU A 77 10.37 -8.63 -12.46
C LEU A 77 10.31 -9.40 -13.79
N GLY A 78 9.29 -9.15 -14.62
CA GLY A 78 9.09 -9.87 -15.87
C GLY A 78 8.68 -11.33 -15.69
N ILE A 79 8.11 -11.68 -14.53
CA ILE A 79 7.72 -13.05 -14.18
C ILE A 79 6.27 -13.30 -14.59
N SER A 80 6.05 -14.36 -15.38
CA SER A 80 4.73 -14.86 -15.76
C SER A 80 4.14 -15.77 -14.68
N LEU A 81 2.81 -15.95 -14.69
CA LEU A 81 2.16 -16.98 -13.89
C LEU A 81 2.54 -18.39 -14.35
N LEU A 82 2.94 -18.56 -15.62
CA LEU A 82 3.37 -19.84 -16.18
C LEU A 82 4.71 -20.32 -15.62
N ASP A 83 5.54 -19.40 -15.13
CA ASP A 83 6.83 -19.74 -14.53
C ASP A 83 6.69 -20.47 -13.20
N ARG A 84 5.47 -20.48 -12.61
CA ARG A 84 5.12 -21.16 -11.35
C ARG A 84 6.07 -20.82 -10.19
N ILE A 85 6.68 -19.63 -10.22
CA ILE A 85 7.58 -19.17 -9.17
C ILE A 85 6.77 -18.89 -7.88
N PRO A 86 7.20 -19.42 -6.72
CA PRO A 86 6.54 -19.17 -5.44
C PRO A 86 6.50 -17.68 -5.08
N ASN A 87 5.46 -17.27 -4.36
CA ASN A 87 5.28 -15.87 -3.96
C ASN A 87 6.38 -15.40 -2.99
N GLU A 88 6.94 -16.32 -2.22
CA GLU A 88 8.03 -16.11 -1.27
C GLU A 88 9.28 -15.64 -2.01
N ILE A 89 9.65 -16.33 -3.10
CA ILE A 89 10.78 -15.99 -3.95
C ILE A 89 10.57 -14.63 -4.64
N ILE A 90 9.37 -14.34 -5.13
CA ILE A 90 9.05 -13.04 -5.74
C ILE A 90 9.20 -11.91 -4.72
N ARG A 91 8.76 -12.13 -3.48
CA ARG A 91 8.88 -11.14 -2.40
C ARG A 91 10.33 -10.90 -2.01
N GLU A 92 11.12 -11.97 -1.88
CA GLU A 92 12.54 -11.89 -1.60
C GLU A 92 13.29 -11.15 -2.71
N HIS A 93 13.00 -11.48 -3.97
CA HIS A 93 13.68 -10.87 -5.11
C HIS A 93 13.30 -9.41 -5.35
N SER A 94 12.03 -9.05 -5.11
CA SER A 94 11.56 -7.66 -5.23
C SER A 94 12.01 -6.78 -4.07
N GLY A 95 12.07 -7.32 -2.85
CA GLY A 95 12.45 -6.59 -1.64
C GLY A 95 11.51 -5.44 -1.26
N VAL A 96 10.35 -5.34 -1.91
CA VAL A 96 9.33 -4.31 -1.69
C VAL A 96 8.67 -4.52 -0.33
N LYS A 97 8.30 -3.41 0.33
CA LYS A 97 7.67 -3.48 1.65
C LYS A 97 6.36 -4.28 1.63
N ASP A 98 6.00 -4.85 2.77
CA ASP A 98 4.71 -5.49 2.94
C ASP A 98 3.62 -4.42 3.09
N ILE A 99 2.66 -4.42 2.15
CA ILE A 99 1.59 -3.41 2.07
C ILE A 99 0.66 -3.45 3.27
N VAL A 100 0.42 -4.62 3.86
CA VAL A 100 -0.45 -4.75 5.04
C VAL A 100 0.26 -4.20 6.27
N MET A 101 1.56 -4.49 6.41
CA MET A 101 2.35 -3.93 7.50
C MET A 101 2.47 -2.41 7.38
N GLU A 102 2.69 -1.89 6.18
CA GLU A 102 2.77 -0.44 5.96
C GLU A 102 1.41 0.26 6.22
N SER A 103 0.29 -0.36 5.84
CA SER A 103 -1.05 0.15 6.20
C SER A 103 -1.25 0.22 7.71
N LYS A 104 -0.84 -0.81 8.45
CA LYS A 104 -0.91 -0.82 9.92
C LYS A 104 0.00 0.23 10.53
N HIS A 105 1.20 0.38 9.98
CA HIS A 105 2.16 1.39 10.41
C HIS A 105 1.60 2.80 10.22
N ASN A 106 1.01 3.11 9.07
CA ASN A 106 0.35 4.40 8.83
C ASN A 106 -0.74 4.67 9.88
N LYS A 107 -1.61 3.67 10.14
CA LYS A 107 -2.66 3.79 11.16
C LYS A 107 -2.11 4.07 12.56
N MET A 108 -1.03 3.38 12.95
CA MET A 108 -0.38 3.62 14.25
C MET A 108 0.31 4.98 14.30
N ARG A 109 0.92 5.42 13.20
CA ARG A 109 1.53 6.75 13.08
C ARG A 109 0.48 7.84 13.26
N TRP A 110 -0.69 7.69 12.63
CA TRP A 110 -1.82 8.60 12.81
C TRP A 110 -2.33 8.59 14.25
N ALA A 111 -2.57 7.41 14.83
CA ALA A 111 -2.99 7.28 16.23
C ALA A 111 -2.02 7.98 17.20
N GLY A 112 -0.72 7.78 17.00
CA GLY A 112 0.31 8.45 17.78
C GLY A 112 0.36 9.96 17.52
N HIS A 113 0.10 10.42 16.30
CA HIS A 113 -0.01 11.84 15.99
C HIS A 113 -1.19 12.46 16.75
N THR A 114 -2.38 11.85 16.69
CA THR A 114 -3.55 12.31 17.46
C THR A 114 -3.31 12.31 18.96
N ALA A 115 -2.64 11.29 19.51
CA ALA A 115 -2.36 11.22 20.95
C ALA A 115 -1.36 12.29 21.44
N ARG A 116 -0.57 12.89 20.54
CA ARG A 116 0.37 13.97 20.85
C ARG A 116 -0.20 15.36 20.63
N LEU A 117 -1.42 15.48 20.09
CA LEU A 117 -2.07 16.77 19.96
C LEU A 117 -2.44 17.25 21.37
N THR A 118 -1.68 18.24 21.87
CA THR A 118 -1.90 18.91 23.15
C THR A 118 -2.93 20.02 23.07
N ASP A 119 -3.24 20.46 21.85
CA ASP A 119 -4.13 21.58 21.61
C ASP A 119 -5.55 21.04 21.46
N ASN A 120 -6.53 21.74 22.06
CA ASN A 120 -7.99 21.52 21.92
C ASN A 120 -8.50 21.78 20.48
N GLY A 121 -7.71 21.44 19.46
CA GLY A 121 -8.10 21.52 18.06
C GLY A 121 -9.17 20.49 17.72
N TRP A 122 -9.88 20.75 16.63
CA TRP A 122 -11.01 19.93 16.16
C TRP A 122 -10.71 18.43 16.09
N THR A 123 -9.47 18.03 15.84
CA THR A 123 -9.04 16.63 15.79
C THR A 123 -9.11 15.90 17.14
N ALA A 124 -8.77 16.56 18.24
CA ALA A 124 -8.90 15.98 19.59
C ALA A 124 -10.37 15.92 19.98
N ILE A 125 -11.10 17.02 19.76
CA ILE A 125 -12.53 17.14 20.05
C ILE A 125 -13.33 16.07 19.30
N ILE A 126 -13.12 15.90 17.99
CA ILE A 126 -13.83 14.90 17.18
C ILE A 126 -13.46 13.47 17.58
N ALA A 127 -12.24 13.22 18.06
CA ALA A 127 -11.81 11.89 18.48
C ALA A 127 -12.43 11.46 19.82
N GLU A 128 -12.63 12.41 20.74
CA GLU A 128 -13.25 12.18 22.05
C GLU A 128 -14.78 12.34 22.04
N TRP A 129 -15.33 12.91 20.97
CA TRP A 129 -16.76 13.17 20.85
C TRP A 129 -17.57 11.86 20.81
N TYR A 130 -18.43 11.70 21.81
CA TYR A 130 -19.45 10.67 21.87
C TYR A 130 -20.83 11.32 21.65
N PRO A 131 -21.60 10.93 20.63
CA PRO A 131 -22.94 11.46 20.37
C PRO A 131 -23.94 11.17 21.50
#